data_AF-A0A931WH34-F1
#
_entry.id   AF-A0A931WH34-F1
#
_cell.length_a   1.000
_cell.length_b   1.000
_cell.length_c   1.000
_cell.angle_alpha   90.00
_cell.angle_beta   90.00
_cell.angle_gamma   90.00
#
_symmetry.space_group_name_H-M   'P 1'
#
loop_
_entity.id
_entity.type
_entity.pdbx_description
1 polymer ?
#
loop_
_entity_poly.entity_id
_entity_poly.type
_entity_poly.pdbx_seq_one_letter_code
_entity_poly.pdbx_strand_id
1 'polypeptide(L)'
;MFRFRMLILVVLVSCGDITVNERTPLTPGESLSSGDIAVVLGADWQGTTGSISMIPLDSPSSVVANLEITHSDAVVRSFGGLIYVVNRKGADNIQVIDPIDFSTISQISTGLGTNPQDLVAVSKTKAYVTLYEPEENQSTDLSVDDLVILNPETGLIEKTIDLTLYTGDDGERFARASSLLLMGSKLYVAVQDLPRDLALQPDQPGKLVKVDTTTDEVEGALVLDCWDPFDITSSDRLGKIYIACADFFDLNSPYGGVEVVDLETFQSEGILLSDESFGGWIGGIEVGDHYGFVIVGLSDYSENRLVRFSLDDPKNLKTLYESSSYLPEVAIDPRGEVLICDRDPDKNGIVFIDPESAEVIAGPISVGFPPASVTFVERKR
;
A
#
# COMPACT_ATOMS: atom_id res chain seq x y z
N MET A 1 -20.69 -68.60 -25.93
CA MET A 1 -19.95 -68.41 -24.67
C MET A 1 -19.24 -67.07 -24.76
N PHE A 2 -19.65 -66.14 -23.88
CA PHE A 2 -19.13 -64.77 -23.63
C PHE A 2 -18.55 -63.95 -24.79
N ARG A 3 -19.37 -63.03 -25.31
CA ARG A 3 -18.93 -61.90 -26.14
C ARG A 3 -18.25 -60.86 -25.26
N PHE A 4 -17.00 -60.53 -25.57
CA PHE A 4 -16.26 -59.38 -25.05
C PHE A 4 -17.02 -58.10 -25.45
N ARG A 5 -17.55 -57.36 -24.48
CA ARG A 5 -17.96 -55.96 -24.66
C ARG A 5 -16.92 -55.09 -23.97
N MET A 6 -16.05 -54.49 -24.76
CA MET A 6 -15.15 -53.42 -24.36
C MET A 6 -16.02 -52.21 -24.00
N LEU A 7 -16.03 -51.84 -22.73
CA LEU A 7 -16.67 -50.62 -22.25
C LEU A 7 -15.70 -49.46 -22.56
N ILE A 8 -15.94 -48.73 -23.65
CA ILE A 8 -15.30 -47.44 -23.89
C ILE A 8 -16.01 -46.43 -22.99
N LEU A 9 -15.31 -45.98 -21.94
CA LEU A 9 -15.72 -44.82 -21.17
C LEU A 9 -15.45 -43.58 -22.03
N VAL A 10 -16.49 -43.05 -22.67
CA VAL A 10 -16.44 -41.72 -23.31
C VAL A 10 -16.51 -40.69 -22.21
N VAL A 11 -15.38 -40.08 -21.86
CA VAL A 11 -15.36 -38.83 -21.11
C VAL A 11 -15.82 -37.75 -22.09
N LEU A 12 -17.04 -37.25 -21.89
CA LEU A 12 -17.49 -36.02 -22.51
C LEU A 12 -16.66 -34.89 -21.91
N VAL A 13 -15.62 -34.46 -22.62
CA VAL A 13 -15.00 -33.15 -22.42
C VAL A 13 -16.04 -32.14 -22.89
N SER A 14 -16.79 -31.59 -21.95
CA SER A 14 -17.46 -30.32 -22.17
C SER A 14 -16.35 -29.28 -22.28
N CYS A 15 -16.11 -28.77 -23.49
CA CYS A 15 -15.51 -27.45 -23.64
C CYS A 15 -16.52 -26.47 -23.00
N GLY A 16 -16.32 -26.16 -21.73
CA GLY A 16 -16.90 -24.93 -21.18
C GLY A 16 -16.20 -23.80 -21.90
N ASP A 17 -16.97 -23.01 -22.65
CA ASP A 17 -16.50 -21.74 -23.19
C ASP A 17 -15.90 -20.92 -22.04
N ILE A 18 -14.58 -20.70 -22.11
CA ILE A 18 -13.97 -19.62 -21.35
C ILE A 18 -14.53 -18.36 -22.00
N THR A 19 -15.51 -17.75 -21.35
CA THR A 19 -15.84 -16.34 -21.60
C THR A 19 -14.63 -15.54 -21.18
N VAL A 20 -13.70 -15.35 -22.11
CA VAL A 20 -12.81 -14.20 -22.08
C VAL A 20 -13.77 -13.02 -22.04
N ASN A 21 -13.76 -12.26 -20.94
CA ASN A 21 -14.38 -10.94 -20.92
C ASN A 21 -13.71 -10.17 -22.06
N GLU A 22 -14.36 -10.12 -23.21
CA GLU A 22 -13.97 -9.22 -24.28
C GLU A 22 -13.90 -7.84 -23.63
N ARG A 23 -12.71 -7.22 -23.66
CA ARG A 23 -12.53 -5.81 -23.36
C ARG A 23 -13.67 -5.10 -24.07
N THR A 24 -14.65 -4.57 -23.34
CA THR A 24 -15.54 -3.58 -23.93
C THR A 24 -14.64 -2.36 -24.02
N PRO A 25 -14.13 -1.98 -25.21
CA PRO A 25 -13.34 -0.77 -25.32
C PRO A 25 -14.26 0.35 -24.85
N LEU A 26 -13.74 1.28 -24.05
CA LEU A 26 -14.47 2.52 -23.77
C LEU A 26 -14.99 3.06 -25.11
N THR A 27 -16.30 3.23 -25.19
CA THR A 27 -16.91 3.74 -26.42
C THR A 27 -16.30 5.12 -26.67
N PRO A 28 -15.70 5.41 -27.84
CA PRO A 28 -15.15 6.74 -28.11
C PRO A 28 -16.26 7.79 -27.94
N GLY A 29 -16.24 8.54 -26.84
CA GLY A 29 -17.26 9.54 -26.51
C GLY A 29 -18.04 9.33 -25.21
N GLU A 30 -17.83 8.25 -24.44
CA GLU A 30 -18.31 8.21 -23.05
C GLU A 30 -17.47 9.16 -22.19
N SER A 31 -18.03 10.36 -22.03
CA SER A 31 -17.50 11.39 -21.16
C SER A 31 -17.66 10.95 -19.71
N LEU A 32 -16.63 10.32 -19.16
CA LEU A 32 -16.49 10.18 -17.72
C LEU A 32 -16.48 11.61 -17.11
N SER A 33 -17.30 11.83 -16.07
CA SER A 33 -17.47 13.13 -15.44
C SER A 33 -16.14 13.67 -14.94
N SER A 34 -15.93 14.99 -15.05
CA SER A 34 -14.88 15.68 -14.29
C SER A 34 -15.20 15.54 -12.81
N GLY A 35 -14.27 15.04 -12.03
CA GLY A 35 -14.45 14.79 -10.60
C GLY A 35 -13.34 13.89 -10.06
N ASP A 36 -13.34 13.72 -8.74
CA ASP A 36 -12.42 12.84 -8.05
C ASP A 36 -12.82 11.38 -8.29
N ILE A 37 -11.84 10.55 -8.60
CA ILE A 37 -11.99 9.10 -8.73
C ILE A 37 -11.12 8.40 -7.70
N ALA A 38 -11.59 7.26 -7.19
CA ALA A 38 -10.70 6.26 -6.62
C ALA A 38 -10.10 5.43 -7.76
N VAL A 39 -8.78 5.29 -7.75
CA VAL A 39 -8.01 4.40 -8.62
C VAL A 39 -7.60 3.23 -7.76
N VAL A 40 -8.06 2.05 -8.15
CA VAL A 40 -7.92 0.83 -7.36
C VAL A 40 -7.01 -0.13 -8.11
N LEU A 41 -5.95 -0.58 -7.45
CA LEU A 41 -5.13 -1.67 -7.92
C LEU A 41 -5.73 -2.98 -7.42
N GLY A 42 -6.08 -3.88 -8.33
CA GLY A 42 -6.44 -5.26 -8.04
C GLY A 42 -5.30 -6.21 -8.41
N ALA A 43 -5.20 -7.35 -7.73
CA ALA A 43 -4.08 -8.28 -7.89
C ALA A 43 -4.51 -9.75 -7.93
N ASP A 44 -3.95 -10.52 -8.87
CA ASP A 44 -3.97 -11.98 -8.87
C ASP A 44 -2.74 -12.53 -8.14
N TRP A 45 -2.93 -12.93 -6.87
CA TRP A 45 -1.85 -13.43 -6.01
C TRP A 45 -1.32 -14.81 -6.39
N GLN A 46 -2.02 -15.54 -7.26
CA GLN A 46 -1.52 -16.81 -7.80
C GLN A 46 -0.70 -16.61 -9.08
N GLY A 47 -0.80 -15.41 -9.68
CA GLY A 47 -0.10 -15.04 -10.90
C GLY A 47 0.85 -13.84 -10.68
N THR A 48 1.30 -13.28 -11.80
CA THR A 48 2.14 -12.08 -11.86
C THR A 48 1.38 -10.85 -12.35
N THR A 49 0.04 -10.95 -12.43
CA THR A 49 -0.81 -9.94 -13.06
C THR A 49 -1.66 -9.20 -12.03
N GLY A 50 -1.65 -7.89 -12.11
CA GLY A 50 -2.63 -7.01 -11.47
C GLY A 50 -3.36 -6.17 -12.52
N SER A 51 -4.28 -5.34 -12.07
CA SER A 51 -4.96 -4.38 -12.92
C SER A 51 -5.34 -3.10 -12.17
N ILE A 52 -5.41 -2.00 -12.92
CA ILE A 52 -6.03 -0.76 -12.45
C ILE A 52 -7.50 -0.75 -12.82
N SER A 53 -8.31 -0.31 -11.87
CA SER A 53 -9.75 -0.06 -12.00
C SER A 53 -10.06 1.33 -11.46
N MET A 54 -11.20 1.90 -11.85
CA MET A 54 -11.62 3.20 -11.35
C MET A 54 -13.03 3.14 -10.76
N ILE A 55 -13.24 3.89 -9.69
CA ILE A 55 -14.55 4.11 -9.07
C ILE A 55 -14.80 5.62 -9.02
N PRO A 56 -15.83 6.16 -9.71
CA PRO A 56 -16.25 7.54 -9.52
C PRO A 56 -16.77 7.75 -8.09
N LEU A 57 -16.22 8.71 -7.35
CA LEU A 57 -16.60 8.91 -5.95
C LEU A 57 -18.07 9.32 -5.81
N ASP A 58 -18.56 10.22 -6.67
CA ASP A 58 -19.98 10.66 -6.67
C ASP A 58 -20.97 9.58 -7.13
N SER A 59 -20.49 8.47 -7.71
CA SER A 59 -21.32 7.40 -8.23
C SER A 59 -20.60 6.06 -8.13
N PRO A 60 -20.38 5.52 -6.91
CA PRO A 60 -19.51 4.35 -6.72
C PRO A 60 -19.97 3.09 -7.46
N SER A 61 -21.26 3.00 -7.80
CA SER A 61 -21.82 1.92 -8.63
C SER A 61 -21.37 1.93 -10.09
N SER A 62 -20.76 3.01 -10.57
CA SER A 62 -20.30 3.19 -11.96
C SER A 62 -18.82 2.83 -12.15
N VAL A 63 -18.37 1.80 -11.43
CA VAL A 63 -17.01 1.25 -11.54
C VAL A 63 -16.68 0.85 -12.99
N VAL A 64 -15.44 1.11 -13.41
CA VAL A 64 -14.88 0.58 -14.65
C VAL A 64 -13.63 -0.22 -14.30
N ALA A 65 -13.68 -1.52 -14.51
CA ALA A 65 -12.65 -2.45 -14.08
C ALA A 65 -11.65 -2.80 -15.19
N ASN A 66 -10.44 -3.19 -14.79
CA ASN A 66 -9.38 -3.72 -15.66
C ASN A 66 -8.97 -2.78 -16.81
N LEU A 67 -8.77 -1.51 -16.48
CA LEU A 67 -8.41 -0.43 -17.41
C LEU A 67 -6.96 -0.53 -17.90
N GLU A 68 -6.04 -0.94 -17.04
CA GLU A 68 -4.61 -1.11 -17.37
C GLU A 68 -4.02 -2.29 -16.59
N ILE A 69 -3.01 -2.95 -17.15
CA ILE A 69 -2.33 -4.10 -16.54
C ILE A 69 -1.16 -3.61 -15.68
N THR A 70 -1.00 -4.23 -14.52
CA THR A 70 0.12 -4.01 -13.59
C THR A 70 0.74 -5.34 -13.18
N HIS A 71 1.78 -5.28 -12.35
CA HIS A 71 2.24 -6.46 -11.62
C HIS A 71 1.22 -6.85 -10.52
N SER A 72 1.17 -8.13 -10.15
CA SER A 72 0.31 -8.61 -9.05
C SER A 72 0.80 -8.14 -7.69
N ASP A 73 2.10 -7.89 -7.56
CA ASP A 73 2.69 -7.29 -6.36
C ASP A 73 3.03 -5.83 -6.67
N ALA A 74 2.06 -4.95 -6.45
CA ALA A 74 2.17 -3.53 -6.73
C ALA A 74 1.33 -2.70 -5.76
N VAL A 75 1.75 -1.45 -5.55
CA VAL A 75 0.95 -0.43 -4.84
C VAL A 75 0.70 0.75 -5.76
N VAL A 76 -0.36 1.52 -5.49
CA VAL A 76 -0.74 2.67 -6.31
C VAL A 76 -0.64 3.96 -5.51
N ARG A 77 -0.14 5.01 -6.17
CA ARG A 77 0.00 6.38 -5.68
C ARG A 77 -0.48 7.35 -6.74
N SER A 78 -0.75 8.57 -6.34
CA SER A 78 -1.12 9.62 -7.28
C SER A 78 -0.38 10.92 -6.98
N PHE A 79 -0.08 11.68 -8.02
CA PHE A 79 0.52 13.00 -7.88
C PHE A 79 0.33 13.82 -9.15
N GLY A 80 0.02 15.11 -8.99
CA GLY A 80 -0.01 16.05 -10.11
C GLY A 80 -0.98 15.67 -11.24
N GLY A 81 -2.06 14.95 -10.91
CA GLY A 81 -3.04 14.46 -11.88
C GLY A 81 -2.59 13.21 -12.66
N LEU A 82 -1.56 12.50 -12.19
CA LEU A 82 -1.10 11.23 -12.75
C LEU A 82 -1.21 10.11 -11.72
N ILE A 83 -1.32 8.89 -12.22
CA ILE A 83 -1.29 7.66 -11.44
C ILE A 83 0.12 7.07 -11.54
N TYR A 84 0.66 6.64 -10.40
CA TYR A 84 1.94 5.97 -10.29
C TYR A 84 1.71 4.59 -9.70
N VAL A 85 2.13 3.56 -10.41
CA VAL A 85 2.09 2.17 -9.94
C VAL A 85 3.52 1.76 -9.62
N VAL A 86 3.77 1.41 -8.36
CA VAL A 86 5.05 0.86 -7.90
C VAL A 86 4.99 -0.64 -8.10
N ASN A 87 5.55 -1.15 -9.19
CA ASN A 87 5.58 -2.58 -9.47
C ASN A 87 6.77 -3.21 -8.74
N ARG A 88 6.46 -4.01 -7.71
CA ARG A 88 7.43 -4.56 -6.76
C ARG A 88 7.90 -5.95 -7.17
N LYS A 89 8.83 -6.52 -6.40
CA LYS A 89 9.21 -7.94 -6.40
C LYS A 89 9.48 -8.52 -7.79
N GLY A 90 10.57 -8.08 -8.41
CA GLY A 90 11.05 -8.61 -9.70
C GLY A 90 10.44 -7.95 -10.93
N ALA A 91 9.41 -7.11 -10.76
CA ALA A 91 8.99 -6.17 -11.79
C ALA A 91 9.84 -4.90 -11.78
N ASP A 92 10.23 -4.44 -10.58
CA ASP A 92 11.24 -3.41 -10.30
C ASP A 92 11.16 -2.16 -11.20
N ASN A 93 9.95 -1.59 -11.28
CA ASN A 93 9.69 -0.37 -12.04
C ASN A 93 8.55 0.48 -11.48
N ILE A 94 8.58 1.76 -11.82
CA ILE A 94 7.46 2.68 -11.67
C ILE A 94 6.75 2.83 -13.01
N GLN A 95 5.46 2.52 -13.04
CA GLN A 95 4.60 2.71 -14.20
C GLN A 95 3.75 3.97 -13.98
N VAL A 96 3.79 4.90 -14.93
CA VAL A 96 3.04 6.17 -14.89
C VAL A 96 1.87 6.08 -15.87
N ILE A 97 0.67 6.36 -15.39
CA ILE A 97 -0.58 6.21 -16.12
C ILE A 97 -1.33 7.55 -16.18
N ASP A 98 -1.84 7.90 -17.36
CA ASP A 98 -2.74 9.03 -17.55
C ASP A 98 -4.16 8.66 -17.10
N PRO A 99 -4.79 9.36 -16.15
CA PRO A 99 -6.12 9.00 -15.65
C PRO A 99 -7.26 9.36 -16.62
N ILE A 100 -6.99 9.99 -17.76
CA ILE A 100 -8.00 10.32 -18.76
C ILE A 100 -8.37 9.08 -19.57
N ASP A 101 -7.38 8.35 -20.08
CA ASP A 101 -7.59 7.15 -20.90
C ASP A 101 -6.98 5.88 -20.31
N PHE A 102 -6.34 5.98 -19.14
CA PHE A 102 -5.64 4.91 -18.42
C PHE A 102 -4.49 4.29 -19.21
N SER A 103 -3.97 4.99 -20.22
CA SER A 103 -2.78 4.53 -20.92
C SER A 103 -1.52 4.71 -20.08
N THR A 104 -0.66 3.70 -20.10
CA THR A 104 0.71 3.84 -19.60
C THR A 104 1.50 4.83 -20.46
N ILE A 105 1.92 5.94 -19.86
CA ILE A 105 2.70 6.99 -20.53
C ILE A 105 4.21 6.86 -20.29
N SER A 106 4.61 6.20 -19.21
CA SER A 106 6.02 5.94 -18.89
C SER A 106 6.18 4.68 -18.04
N GLN A 107 7.29 3.99 -18.19
CA GLN A 107 7.75 2.93 -17.30
C GLN A 107 9.23 3.13 -17.00
N ILE A 108 9.56 3.27 -15.73
CA ILE A 108 10.87 3.68 -15.25
C ILE A 108 11.41 2.54 -14.40
N SER A 109 12.48 1.88 -14.86
CA SER A 109 13.12 0.84 -14.05
C SER A 109 13.78 1.45 -12.82
N THR A 110 13.64 0.80 -11.68
CA THR A 110 14.37 1.12 -10.45
C THR A 110 15.67 0.32 -10.32
N GLY A 111 15.92 -0.61 -11.25
CA GLY A 111 17.06 -1.54 -11.24
C GLY A 111 16.61 -2.97 -10.92
N LEU A 112 17.23 -3.97 -11.55
CA LEU A 112 16.87 -5.38 -11.33
C LEU A 112 17.07 -5.79 -9.87
N GLY A 113 16.06 -6.45 -9.29
CA GLY A 113 16.11 -6.98 -7.92
C GLY A 113 16.01 -5.91 -6.84
N THR A 114 15.72 -4.64 -7.18
CA THR A 114 15.68 -3.54 -6.21
C THR A 114 14.42 -3.51 -5.36
N ASN A 115 13.34 -4.17 -5.83
CA ASN A 115 12.10 -4.34 -5.09
C ASN A 115 11.56 -3.02 -4.48
N PRO A 116 11.16 -2.05 -5.32
CA PRO A 116 10.65 -0.77 -4.83
C PRO A 116 9.39 -0.99 -4.00
N GLN A 117 9.16 -0.21 -2.94
CA GLN A 117 8.02 -0.41 -2.03
C GLN A 117 7.00 0.71 -2.09
N ASP A 118 7.47 1.97 -2.09
CA ASP A 118 6.61 3.14 -2.07
C ASP A 118 7.20 4.27 -2.93
N LEU A 119 6.36 5.23 -3.31
CA LEU A 119 6.72 6.40 -4.08
C LEU A 119 6.00 7.66 -3.58
N VAL A 120 6.76 8.74 -3.44
CA VAL A 120 6.24 10.10 -3.32
C VAL A 120 6.84 10.96 -4.41
N ALA A 121 6.00 11.47 -5.31
CA ALA A 121 6.39 12.54 -6.21
C ALA A 121 6.24 13.91 -5.53
N VAL A 122 7.26 14.77 -5.64
CA VAL A 122 7.23 16.15 -5.11
C VAL A 122 7.07 17.18 -6.23
N SER A 123 7.36 16.78 -7.47
CA SER A 123 7.13 17.56 -8.69
C SER A 123 7.09 16.62 -9.90
N LYS A 124 6.81 17.17 -11.09
CA LYS A 124 6.86 16.37 -12.33
C LYS A 124 8.27 15.84 -12.64
N THR A 125 9.31 16.47 -12.10
CA THR A 125 10.71 16.14 -12.37
C THR A 125 11.43 15.53 -11.17
N LYS A 126 10.73 15.23 -10.07
CA LYS A 126 11.34 14.66 -8.87
C LYS A 126 10.36 13.79 -8.09
N ALA A 127 10.76 12.54 -7.84
CA ALA A 127 10.09 11.61 -6.95
C ALA A 127 11.12 10.83 -6.12
N TYR A 128 10.72 10.45 -4.91
CA TYR A 128 11.45 9.57 -4.02
C TYR A 128 10.81 8.19 -4.05
N VAL A 129 11.62 7.15 -4.09
CA VAL A 129 11.17 5.76 -4.11
C VAL A 129 11.98 4.96 -3.11
N THR A 130 11.30 4.26 -2.21
CA THR A 130 11.94 3.34 -1.26
C THR A 130 12.27 2.03 -1.95
N LEU A 131 13.44 1.47 -1.65
CA LEU A 131 13.86 0.14 -2.07
C LEU A 131 13.95 -0.76 -0.84
N TYR A 132 13.44 -2.00 -0.95
CA TYR A 132 13.41 -2.94 0.18
C TYR A 132 14.63 -3.85 0.25
N GLU A 133 15.14 -4.26 -0.91
CA GLU A 133 16.19 -5.27 -1.03
C GLU A 133 17.28 -4.85 -2.04
N PRO A 134 18.00 -3.73 -1.79
CA PRO A 134 19.24 -3.46 -2.51
C PRO A 134 20.36 -4.44 -2.05
N GLU A 135 20.20 -5.74 -2.29
CA GLU A 135 21.19 -6.72 -1.87
C GLU A 135 22.45 -6.67 -2.76
N GLU A 136 23.61 -6.67 -2.09
CA GLU A 136 24.89 -7.04 -2.70
C GLU A 136 24.72 -8.40 -3.39
N ASN A 137 24.90 -8.43 -4.72
CA ASN A 137 24.79 -9.57 -5.65
C ASN A 137 23.43 -9.83 -6.32
N GLN A 138 22.35 -9.10 -5.99
CA GLN A 138 21.09 -9.15 -6.77
C GLN A 138 20.89 -7.90 -7.64
N SER A 139 21.27 -6.73 -7.12
CA SER A 139 21.39 -5.50 -7.90
C SER A 139 22.87 -5.27 -8.23
N THR A 140 23.18 -5.09 -9.52
CA THR A 140 24.54 -4.72 -9.95
C THR A 140 24.82 -3.22 -9.80
N ASP A 141 23.80 -2.43 -9.47
CA ASP A 141 23.82 -0.99 -9.69
C ASP A 141 23.56 -0.15 -8.41
N LEU A 142 22.88 -0.69 -7.38
CA LEU A 142 22.34 0.10 -6.24
C LEU A 142 22.46 -0.55 -4.85
N SER A 143 23.55 -1.26 -4.53
CA SER A 143 23.64 -2.17 -3.37
C SER A 143 23.69 -1.54 -1.97
N VAL A 144 23.60 -0.21 -1.82
CA VAL A 144 23.66 0.49 -0.51
C VAL A 144 22.63 1.60 -0.37
N ASP A 145 21.73 1.72 -1.34
CA ASP A 145 20.80 2.84 -1.46
C ASP A 145 19.36 2.34 -1.31
N ASP A 146 18.73 2.60 -0.16
CA ASP A 146 17.33 2.22 0.09
C ASP A 146 16.34 3.35 -0.25
N LEU A 147 16.84 4.53 -0.67
CA LEU A 147 16.01 5.64 -1.16
C LEU A 147 16.59 6.24 -2.43
N VAL A 148 15.88 6.09 -3.54
CA VAL A 148 16.27 6.66 -4.83
C VAL A 148 15.47 7.90 -5.15
N ILE A 149 16.13 8.87 -5.78
CA ILE A 149 15.53 10.10 -6.29
C ILE A 149 15.54 9.99 -7.80
N LEU A 150 14.37 9.88 -8.40
CA LEU A 150 14.20 9.78 -9.84
C LEU A 150 13.45 10.98 -10.40
N ASN A 151 13.62 11.18 -11.70
CA ASN A 151 12.89 12.18 -12.46
C ASN A 151 11.82 11.50 -13.30
N PRO A 152 10.52 11.66 -12.96
CA PRO A 152 9.44 10.98 -13.67
C PRO A 152 9.32 11.35 -15.15
N GLU A 153 9.70 12.58 -15.53
CA GLU A 153 9.65 13.04 -16.92
C GLU A 153 10.74 12.41 -17.80
N THR A 154 11.94 12.19 -17.24
CA THR A 154 13.08 11.64 -18.01
C THR A 154 13.29 10.14 -17.80
N GLY A 155 12.74 9.58 -16.72
CA GLY A 155 12.96 8.19 -16.30
C GLY A 155 14.35 7.93 -15.74
N LEU A 156 15.10 8.96 -15.37
CA LEU A 156 16.46 8.81 -14.84
C LEU A 156 16.45 8.81 -13.30
N ILE A 157 17.25 7.92 -12.71
CA ILE A 157 17.66 8.02 -11.31
C ILE A 157 18.75 9.10 -11.24
N GLU A 158 18.48 10.18 -10.50
CA GLU A 158 19.34 11.37 -10.44
C GLU A 158 20.25 11.37 -9.21
N LYS A 159 19.75 10.84 -8.08
CA LYS A 159 20.48 10.76 -6.81
C LYS A 159 19.98 9.57 -6.00
N THR A 160 20.80 9.13 -5.06
CA THR A 160 20.46 8.13 -4.06
C THR A 160 20.82 8.62 -2.67
N ILE A 161 20.12 8.09 -1.66
CA ILE A 161 20.40 8.32 -0.25
C ILE A 161 20.59 6.96 0.41
N ASP A 162 21.81 6.73 0.92
CA ASP A 162 22.17 5.55 1.69
C ASP A 162 21.52 5.61 3.07
N LEU A 163 20.52 4.74 3.30
CA LEU A 163 19.82 4.66 4.57
C LEU A 163 20.47 3.66 5.55
N THR A 164 21.44 2.86 5.11
CA THR A 164 22.21 1.93 5.97
C THR A 164 23.06 2.67 7.01
N LEU A 165 23.28 3.97 6.79
CA LEU A 165 23.91 4.88 7.76
C LEU A 165 23.03 5.14 8.99
N TYR A 166 21.72 4.88 8.90
CA TYR A 166 20.74 5.14 9.96
C TYR A 166 20.20 3.86 10.61
N THR A 167 20.69 2.69 10.20
CA THR A 167 20.40 1.41 10.85
C THR A 167 21.24 1.19 12.10
N GLY A 168 20.85 0.19 12.89
CA GLY A 168 21.67 -0.37 13.95
C GLY A 168 22.98 -0.94 13.40
N ASP A 169 24.01 -0.98 14.25
CA ASP A 169 25.30 -1.57 13.91
C ASP A 169 25.35 -3.04 14.37
N ASP A 170 24.62 -3.89 13.67
CA ASP A 170 24.48 -5.33 13.94
C ASP A 170 25.38 -6.23 13.06
N GLY A 171 26.02 -5.63 12.05
CA GLY A 171 26.92 -6.28 11.10
C GLY A 171 26.33 -6.51 9.71
N GLU A 172 25.02 -6.35 9.53
CA GLU A 172 24.30 -6.57 8.27
C GLU A 172 23.77 -5.26 7.65
N ARG A 173 23.26 -4.33 8.48
CA ARG A 173 22.83 -2.97 8.09
C ARG A 173 21.85 -2.91 6.91
N PHE A 174 20.71 -3.59 7.00
CA PHE A 174 19.64 -3.52 6.00
C PHE A 174 18.58 -2.49 6.39
N ALA A 175 18.51 -1.36 5.69
CA ALA A 175 17.50 -0.36 6.06
C ALA A 175 16.07 -0.85 5.78
N ARG A 176 15.86 -1.45 4.60
CA ARG A 176 14.54 -1.95 4.16
C ARG A 176 13.48 -0.87 4.31
N ALA A 177 13.65 0.18 3.52
CA ALA A 177 12.74 1.30 3.55
C ALA A 177 11.36 0.85 3.05
N SER A 178 10.33 1.10 3.86
CA SER A 178 8.96 0.69 3.58
C SER A 178 8.18 1.87 3.00
N SER A 179 7.51 2.65 3.85
CA SER A 179 6.56 3.68 3.47
C SER A 179 7.12 5.09 3.56
N LEU A 180 6.53 6.00 2.77
CA LEU A 180 6.90 7.40 2.64
C LEU A 180 5.74 8.33 3.03
N LEU A 181 6.06 9.39 3.77
CA LEU A 181 5.12 10.45 4.12
C LEU A 181 5.73 11.80 3.78
N LEU A 182 5.05 12.57 2.93
CA LEU A 182 5.45 13.92 2.58
C LEU A 182 4.62 14.96 3.32
N MET A 183 5.30 15.85 4.04
CA MET A 183 4.67 17.00 4.69
C MET A 183 5.43 18.29 4.35
N GLY A 184 4.83 19.11 3.49
CA GLY A 184 5.48 20.29 2.95
C GLY A 184 6.76 19.92 2.20
N SER A 185 7.91 20.37 2.69
CA SER A 185 9.22 20.03 2.12
C SER A 185 9.94 18.89 2.85
N LYS A 186 9.31 18.27 3.84
CA LYS A 186 9.90 17.20 4.64
C LYS A 186 9.33 15.86 4.21
N LEU A 187 10.22 14.95 3.85
CA LEU A 187 9.89 13.55 3.58
C LEU A 187 10.30 12.73 4.79
N TYR A 188 9.40 11.89 5.27
CA TYR A 188 9.65 10.92 6.33
C TYR A 188 9.66 9.53 5.71
N VAL A 189 10.66 8.74 6.07
CA VAL A 189 10.90 7.39 5.55
C VAL A 189 10.85 6.42 6.71
N ALA A 190 9.93 5.47 6.66
CA ALA A 190 9.91 4.35 7.58
C ALA A 190 11.01 3.34 7.17
N VAL A 191 11.86 3.01 8.11
CA VAL A 191 13.00 2.11 7.96
C VAL A 191 12.80 0.98 8.95
N GLN A 192 12.63 -0.23 8.44
CA GLN A 192 12.28 -1.37 9.30
C GLN A 192 13.47 -1.90 10.08
N ASP A 193 14.67 -1.84 9.49
CA ASP A 193 15.91 -2.36 10.07
C ASP A 193 15.80 -3.82 10.56
N LEU A 194 15.35 -4.68 9.65
CA LEU A 194 15.17 -6.11 9.90
C LEU A 194 16.47 -6.88 9.59
N PRO A 195 16.68 -8.07 10.17
CA PRO A 195 17.81 -8.94 9.86
C PRO A 195 17.69 -9.56 8.47
N ARG A 196 18.80 -9.95 7.82
CA ARG A 196 18.78 -10.54 6.47
C ARG A 196 17.77 -11.67 6.33
N ASP A 197 17.80 -12.61 7.28
CA ASP A 197 16.83 -13.70 7.34
C ASP A 197 15.52 -13.20 7.98
N LEU A 198 14.54 -12.86 7.14
CA LEU A 198 13.21 -12.40 7.56
C LEU A 198 12.41 -13.45 8.35
N ALA A 199 12.90 -14.69 8.49
CA ALA A 199 12.32 -15.68 9.40
C ALA A 199 12.79 -15.51 10.86
N LEU A 200 13.79 -14.66 11.10
CA LEU A 200 14.22 -14.26 12.45
C LEU A 200 13.37 -13.10 12.95
N GLN A 201 13.22 -13.01 14.27
CA GLN A 201 12.62 -11.84 14.90
C GLN A 201 13.44 -10.59 14.55
N PRO A 202 12.80 -9.41 14.46
CA PRO A 202 13.55 -8.16 14.42
C PRO A 202 14.53 -8.12 15.59
N ASP A 203 15.70 -7.56 15.38
CA ASP A 203 16.75 -7.45 16.38
C ASP A 203 17.16 -5.99 16.64
N GLN A 204 16.52 -5.05 15.93
CA GLN A 204 16.63 -3.62 16.10
C GLN A 204 15.25 -2.95 16.09
N PRO A 205 15.06 -1.82 16.82
CA PRO A 205 13.87 -1.00 16.67
C PRO A 205 13.76 -0.38 15.27
N GLY A 206 12.58 0.04 14.86
CA GLY A 206 12.40 0.79 13.62
C GLY A 206 13.06 2.18 13.66
N LYS A 207 13.15 2.82 12.50
CA LYS A 207 13.59 4.22 12.38
C LYS A 207 12.63 5.01 11.54
N LEU A 208 12.51 6.29 11.88
CA LEU A 208 11.90 7.30 11.03
C LEU A 208 12.99 8.27 10.57
N VAL A 209 13.36 8.22 9.30
CA VAL A 209 14.37 9.10 8.71
C VAL A 209 13.68 10.31 8.10
N LYS A 210 14.15 11.51 8.41
CA LYS A 210 13.62 12.79 7.92
C LYS A 210 14.56 13.39 6.90
N VAL A 211 14.06 13.64 5.69
CA VAL A 211 14.80 14.19 4.55
C VAL A 211 14.20 15.53 4.14
N ASP A 212 15.06 16.53 3.89
CA ASP A 212 14.64 17.78 3.25
C ASP A 212 14.64 17.62 1.73
N THR A 213 13.46 17.75 1.13
CA THR A 213 13.26 17.54 -0.32
C THR A 213 13.81 18.66 -1.21
N THR A 214 14.14 19.81 -0.62
CA THR A 214 14.74 20.95 -1.33
C THR A 214 16.25 20.79 -1.50
N THR A 215 16.91 20.13 -0.53
CA THR A 215 18.36 19.89 -0.56
C THR A 215 18.72 18.44 -0.85
N ASP A 216 17.76 17.51 -0.76
CA ASP A 216 17.97 16.06 -0.82
C ASP A 216 18.92 15.55 0.25
N GLU A 217 18.84 16.12 1.46
CA GLU A 217 19.73 15.79 2.56
C GLU A 217 18.93 15.27 3.75
N VAL A 218 19.48 14.28 4.45
CA VAL A 218 18.90 13.78 5.70
C VAL A 218 19.13 14.81 6.80
N GLU A 219 18.05 15.22 7.45
CA GLU A 219 18.08 16.17 8.58
C GLU A 219 18.15 15.47 9.93
N GLY A 220 17.69 14.22 10.00
CA GLY A 220 17.74 13.42 11.21
C GLY A 220 17.15 12.03 11.02
N ALA A 221 17.48 11.14 11.95
CA ALA A 221 16.88 9.81 12.06
C ALA A 221 16.46 9.61 13.52
N LEU A 222 15.19 9.30 13.72
CA LEU A 222 14.62 9.00 15.03
C LEU A 222 14.55 7.48 15.19
N VAL A 223 15.07 6.97 16.30
CA VAL A 223 14.84 5.57 16.72
C VAL A 223 13.43 5.50 17.31
N LEU A 224 12.63 4.55 16.82
CA LEU A 224 11.28 4.29 17.31
C LEU A 224 11.32 3.32 18.50
N ASP A 225 10.26 3.28 19.28
CA ASP A 225 10.05 2.26 20.31
C ASP A 225 9.54 0.94 19.70
N CYS A 226 8.80 1.04 18.59
CA CYS A 226 8.21 -0.06 17.86
C CYS A 226 9.18 -0.71 16.87
N TRP A 227 8.87 -1.96 16.49
CA TRP A 227 9.68 -2.77 15.58
C TRP A 227 8.91 -3.03 14.29
N ASP A 228 9.62 -3.12 13.17
CA ASP A 228 9.03 -3.33 11.84
C ASP A 228 7.96 -2.28 11.45
N PRO A 229 8.30 -0.97 11.38
CA PRO A 229 7.40 0.07 10.84
C PRO A 229 7.16 -0.12 9.33
N PHE A 230 5.92 -0.37 8.94
CA PHE A 230 5.57 -0.69 7.54
C PHE A 230 4.60 0.30 6.90
N ASP A 231 3.88 1.12 7.67
CA ASP A 231 2.93 2.11 7.14
C ASP A 231 2.92 3.39 7.99
N ILE A 232 2.77 4.54 7.34
CA ILE A 232 2.88 5.87 7.98
C ILE A 232 1.84 6.85 7.44
N THR A 233 1.17 7.55 8.35
CA THR A 233 0.22 8.63 8.04
C THR A 233 0.38 9.77 9.05
N SER A 234 -0.39 10.85 8.92
CA SER A 234 -0.28 12.02 9.80
C SER A 234 -1.61 12.67 10.13
N SER A 235 -1.61 13.44 11.22
CA SER A 235 -2.69 14.36 11.55
C SER A 235 -2.13 15.78 11.58
N ASP A 236 -2.48 16.58 10.58
CA ASP A 236 -2.16 18.02 10.55
C ASP A 236 -2.77 18.75 11.76
N ARG A 237 -3.98 18.35 12.18
CA ARG A 237 -4.66 18.93 13.34
C ARG A 237 -3.85 18.80 14.61
N LEU A 238 -3.25 17.62 14.83
CA LEU A 238 -2.50 17.32 16.04
C LEU A 238 -1.00 17.57 15.90
N GLY A 239 -0.50 17.77 14.69
CA GLY A 239 0.92 17.89 14.43
C GLY A 239 1.67 16.58 14.72
N LYS A 240 1.09 15.44 14.34
CA LYS A 240 1.62 14.10 14.66
C LYS A 240 1.77 13.21 13.42
N ILE A 241 2.76 12.34 13.45
CA ILE A 241 2.88 11.16 12.56
C ILE A 241 2.42 9.93 13.35
N TYR A 242 1.66 9.07 12.69
CA TYR A 242 1.24 7.77 13.20
C TYR A 242 1.89 6.68 12.36
N ILE A 243 2.49 5.70 13.03
CA ILE A 243 3.30 4.65 12.39
C ILE A 243 2.74 3.31 12.81
N ALA A 244 2.32 2.49 11.84
CA ALA A 244 1.93 1.11 12.09
C ALA A 244 3.17 0.22 12.07
N CYS A 245 3.28 -0.64 13.09
CA CYS A 245 4.44 -1.48 13.32
C CYS A 245 3.99 -2.93 13.57
N ALA A 246 4.53 -3.87 12.80
CA ALA A 246 4.11 -5.28 12.83
C ALA A 246 4.86 -6.12 13.87
N ASP A 247 6.00 -5.63 14.35
CA ASP A 247 6.97 -6.40 15.14
C ASP A 247 7.29 -7.76 14.47
N PHE A 248 6.82 -8.87 15.04
CA PHE A 248 6.95 -10.21 14.47
C PHE A 248 5.65 -11.00 14.59
N PHE A 249 4.51 -10.30 14.58
CA PHE A 249 3.19 -10.90 14.80
C PHE A 249 3.11 -11.71 16.12
N ASP A 250 3.73 -11.21 17.20
CA ASP A 250 3.58 -11.76 18.56
C ASP A 250 2.75 -10.80 19.42
N LEU A 251 1.51 -11.20 19.75
CA LEU A 251 0.61 -10.37 20.55
C LEU A 251 1.12 -10.06 21.97
N ASN A 252 2.11 -10.80 22.47
CA ASN A 252 2.72 -10.54 23.78
C ASN A 252 3.95 -9.64 23.70
N SER A 253 4.40 -9.33 22.48
CA SER A 253 5.53 -8.43 22.27
C SER A 253 5.11 -6.99 22.58
N PRO A 254 5.97 -6.21 23.26
CA PRO A 254 5.69 -4.82 23.51
C PRO A 254 5.98 -3.92 22.31
N TYR A 255 6.43 -4.45 21.16
CA TYR A 255 6.94 -3.65 20.04
C TYR A 255 5.97 -3.53 18.84
N GLY A 256 4.87 -4.29 18.83
CA GLY A 256 3.81 -4.20 17.83
C GLY A 256 2.75 -3.17 18.24
N GLY A 257 2.32 -2.31 17.32
CA GLY A 257 1.49 -1.18 17.71
C GLY A 257 1.33 -0.08 16.67
N VAL A 258 0.61 0.96 17.09
CA VAL A 258 0.66 2.29 16.50
C VAL A 258 1.55 3.17 17.37
N GLU A 259 2.69 3.61 16.84
CA GLU A 259 3.57 4.60 17.47
C GLU A 259 3.27 6.01 16.97
N VAL A 260 3.48 7.00 17.85
CA VAL A 260 3.24 8.41 17.54
C VAL A 260 4.54 9.20 17.63
N VAL A 261 4.77 10.06 16.65
CA VAL A 261 5.89 11.01 16.62
C VAL A 261 5.35 12.44 16.53
N ASP A 262 5.87 13.34 17.36
CA ASP A 262 5.58 14.76 17.30
C ASP A 262 6.32 15.43 16.13
N LEU A 263 5.58 16.11 15.24
CA LEU A 263 6.15 16.71 14.03
C LEU A 263 7.06 17.91 14.31
N GLU A 264 6.77 18.69 15.37
CA GLU A 264 7.51 19.91 15.68
C GLU A 264 8.87 19.58 16.30
N THR A 265 8.87 18.70 17.29
CA THR A 265 10.05 18.31 18.05
C THR A 265 10.80 17.14 17.43
N PHE A 266 10.17 16.40 16.53
CA PHE A 266 10.68 15.17 15.94
C PHE A 266 11.14 14.18 17.02
N GLN A 267 10.24 13.90 17.97
CA GLN A 267 10.44 12.98 19.08
C GLN A 267 9.31 11.95 19.09
N SER A 268 9.67 10.71 19.42
CA SER A 268 8.68 9.67 19.68
C SER A 268 7.94 9.96 20.99
N GLU A 269 6.63 9.74 20.97
CA GLU A 269 5.76 9.71 22.15
C GLU A 269 5.49 8.27 22.64
N GLY A 270 6.17 7.31 22.01
CA GLY A 270 6.03 5.88 22.23
C GLY A 270 4.81 5.26 21.54
N ILE A 271 4.64 3.96 21.77
CA ILE A 271 3.51 3.19 21.26
C ILE A 271 2.22 3.64 21.95
N LEU A 272 1.32 4.26 21.16
CA LEU A 272 0.04 4.79 21.61
C LEU A 272 -0.96 3.66 21.92
N LEU A 273 -1.02 2.68 21.02
CA LEU A 273 -1.90 1.51 21.08
C LEU A 273 -1.11 0.29 20.63
N SER A 274 -1.03 -0.74 21.46
CA SER A 274 -0.34 -1.99 21.12
C SER A 274 -1.24 -2.96 20.34
N ASP A 275 -0.64 -3.99 19.73
CA ASP A 275 -1.37 -5.16 19.21
C ASP A 275 -2.33 -5.76 20.25
N GLU A 276 -1.92 -5.85 21.52
CA GLU A 276 -2.78 -6.30 22.62
C GLU A 276 -4.00 -5.37 22.81
N SER A 277 -3.80 -4.05 22.68
CA SER A 277 -4.89 -3.06 22.79
C SER A 277 -5.92 -3.25 21.68
N PHE A 278 -5.45 -3.59 20.47
CA PHE A 278 -6.30 -3.94 19.35
C PHE A 278 -6.79 -5.38 19.39
N GLY A 279 -6.28 -6.25 20.27
CA GLY A 279 -6.63 -7.67 20.34
C GLY A 279 -6.30 -8.46 19.07
N GLY A 280 -5.25 -8.07 18.35
CA GLY A 280 -4.85 -8.64 17.07
C GLY A 280 -3.65 -7.89 16.50
N TRP A 281 -3.11 -8.37 15.38
CA TRP A 281 -1.97 -7.75 14.73
C TRP A 281 -2.40 -6.61 13.85
N ILE A 282 -1.67 -5.51 13.94
CA ILE A 282 -1.94 -4.31 13.16
C ILE A 282 -1.52 -4.51 11.69
N GLY A 283 -2.36 -4.02 10.79
CA GLY A 283 -2.12 -3.85 9.36
C GLY A 283 -2.11 -2.36 8.99
N GLY A 284 -2.56 -2.02 7.78
CA GLY A 284 -2.56 -0.64 7.28
C GLY A 284 -3.29 0.35 8.20
N ILE A 285 -2.82 1.60 8.19
CA ILE A 285 -3.32 2.69 9.03
C ILE A 285 -3.66 3.92 8.19
N GLU A 286 -4.75 4.60 8.54
CA GLU A 286 -5.07 5.91 8.00
C GLU A 286 -5.62 6.83 9.09
N VAL A 287 -5.32 8.13 9.03
CA VAL A 287 -5.72 9.10 10.05
C VAL A 287 -6.43 10.29 9.41
N GLY A 288 -7.65 10.56 9.87
CA GLY A 288 -8.42 11.76 9.53
C GLY A 288 -8.32 12.83 10.62
N ASP A 289 -9.30 13.74 10.63
CA ASP A 289 -9.31 14.85 11.58
C ASP A 289 -9.59 14.40 13.02
N HIS A 290 -10.55 13.50 13.22
CA HIS A 290 -11.04 13.10 14.54
C HIS A 290 -10.74 11.65 14.90
N TYR A 291 -10.48 10.81 13.89
CA TYR A 291 -10.34 9.38 14.04
C TYR A 291 -9.12 8.86 13.29
N GLY A 292 -8.49 7.84 13.85
CA GLY A 292 -7.63 6.94 13.12
C GLY A 292 -8.32 5.62 12.86
N PHE A 293 -7.90 4.94 11.80
CA PHE A 293 -8.44 3.68 11.33
C PHE A 293 -7.29 2.71 11.12
N VAL A 294 -7.42 1.52 11.68
CA VAL A 294 -6.39 0.49 11.66
C VAL A 294 -7.02 -0.82 11.24
N ILE A 295 -6.42 -1.48 10.27
CA ILE A 295 -6.75 -2.87 9.96
C ILE A 295 -6.14 -3.75 11.05
N VAL A 296 -6.91 -4.70 11.55
CA VAL A 296 -6.47 -5.64 12.58
C VAL A 296 -6.79 -7.06 12.12
N GLY A 297 -5.76 -7.90 12.00
CA GLY A 297 -5.90 -9.33 11.77
C GLY A 297 -5.93 -10.09 13.09
N LEU A 298 -6.85 -11.04 13.25
CA LEU A 298 -6.81 -11.94 14.40
C LEU A 298 -5.58 -12.86 14.33
N SER A 299 -5.10 -13.27 15.51
CA SER A 299 -3.87 -14.08 15.64
C SER A 299 -3.94 -15.47 15.01
N ASP A 300 -5.13 -15.90 14.59
CA ASP A 300 -5.36 -17.17 13.90
C ASP A 300 -5.69 -16.98 12.42
N TYR A 301 -5.57 -15.75 11.91
CA TYR A 301 -5.88 -15.34 10.54
C TYR A 301 -7.33 -15.63 10.11
N SER A 302 -8.22 -15.93 11.06
CA SER A 302 -9.62 -16.32 10.75
C SER A 302 -10.52 -15.14 10.41
N GLU A 303 -10.14 -13.94 10.85
CA GLU A 303 -10.92 -12.73 10.71
C GLU A 303 -9.99 -11.51 10.61
N ASN A 304 -10.38 -10.55 9.79
CA ASN A 304 -9.77 -9.24 9.70
C ASN A 304 -10.85 -8.18 9.94
N ARG A 305 -10.47 -7.09 10.59
CA ARG A 305 -11.41 -6.03 10.92
C ARG A 305 -10.80 -4.66 10.68
N LEU A 306 -11.66 -3.69 10.39
CA LEU A 306 -11.33 -2.28 10.48
C LEU A 306 -11.71 -1.78 11.88
N VAL A 307 -10.73 -1.28 12.63
CA VAL A 307 -10.94 -0.68 13.95
C VAL A 307 -10.69 0.82 13.86
N ARG A 308 -11.66 1.60 14.36
CA ARG A 308 -11.54 3.04 14.55
C ARG A 308 -11.09 3.34 15.98
N PHE A 309 -10.18 4.30 16.15
CA PHE A 309 -9.85 4.90 17.44
C PHE A 309 -10.05 6.42 17.40
N SER A 310 -10.43 7.02 18.53
CA SER A 310 -10.57 8.48 18.65
C SER A 310 -9.21 9.13 18.85
N LEU A 311 -8.90 10.19 18.10
CA LEU A 311 -7.64 10.91 18.30
C LEU A 311 -7.63 11.73 19.60
N ASP A 312 -8.80 12.06 20.16
CA ASP A 312 -8.93 12.78 21.43
C ASP A 312 -9.05 11.82 22.64
N ASP A 313 -9.39 10.54 22.40
CA ASP A 313 -9.42 9.46 23.40
C ASP A 313 -9.04 8.11 22.74
N PRO A 314 -7.74 7.85 22.53
CA PRO A 314 -7.27 6.72 21.72
C PRO A 314 -7.72 5.34 22.20
N LYS A 315 -8.11 5.19 23.47
CA LYS A 315 -8.61 3.92 24.01
C LYS A 315 -10.07 3.63 23.63
N ASN A 316 -10.77 4.61 23.06
CA ASN A 316 -12.12 4.44 22.55
C ASN A 316 -12.09 3.75 21.17
N LEU A 317 -11.96 2.42 21.20
CA LEU A 317 -11.92 1.58 20.01
C LEU A 317 -13.32 1.14 19.58
N LYS A 318 -13.59 1.15 18.28
CA LYS A 318 -14.83 0.63 17.67
C LYS A 318 -14.51 -0.13 16.39
N THR A 319 -14.91 -1.39 16.31
CA THR A 319 -14.92 -2.13 15.04
C THR A 319 -15.97 -1.54 14.10
N LEU A 320 -15.56 -1.17 12.88
CA LEU A 320 -16.45 -0.63 11.85
C LEU A 320 -16.81 -1.67 10.79
N TYR A 321 -15.92 -2.61 10.52
CA TYR A 321 -16.08 -3.60 9.47
C TYR A 321 -15.34 -4.89 9.82
N GLU A 322 -15.88 -6.03 9.39
CA GLU A 322 -15.33 -7.37 9.61
C GLU A 322 -15.36 -8.15 8.29
N SER A 323 -14.28 -8.87 8.01
CA SER A 323 -14.11 -9.72 6.85
C SER A 323 -13.51 -11.07 7.28
N SER A 324 -13.91 -12.14 6.59
CA SER A 324 -13.34 -13.47 6.81
C SER A 324 -12.02 -13.69 6.06
N SER A 325 -11.56 -12.66 5.34
CA SER A 325 -10.36 -12.68 4.51
C SER A 325 -9.53 -11.42 4.75
N TYR A 326 -8.37 -11.36 4.11
CA TYR A 326 -7.41 -10.29 4.27
C TYR A 326 -7.94 -8.93 3.79
N LEU A 327 -7.74 -7.90 4.63
CA LEU A 327 -7.95 -6.49 4.29
C LEU A 327 -6.55 -5.87 4.09
N PRO A 328 -6.13 -5.58 2.85
CA PRO A 328 -4.78 -5.07 2.62
C PRO A 328 -4.59 -3.58 2.88
N GLU A 329 -5.63 -2.77 2.71
CA GLU A 329 -5.48 -1.32 2.72
C GLU A 329 -6.77 -0.63 3.17
N VAL A 330 -6.57 0.44 3.95
CA VAL A 330 -7.57 1.43 4.33
C VAL A 330 -7.13 2.78 3.77
N ALA A 331 -8.08 3.58 3.30
CA ALA A 331 -7.82 4.94 2.86
C ALA A 331 -8.99 5.86 3.23
N ILE A 332 -8.75 7.16 3.30
CA ILE A 332 -9.78 8.19 3.45
C ILE A 332 -9.87 8.99 2.15
N ASP A 333 -11.06 9.07 1.57
CA ASP A 333 -11.27 9.84 0.35
C ASP A 333 -11.34 11.36 0.61
N PRO A 334 -11.30 12.21 -0.43
CA PRO A 334 -11.39 13.66 -0.28
C PRO A 334 -12.68 14.19 0.38
N ARG A 335 -13.71 13.35 0.55
CA ARG A 335 -14.99 13.68 1.21
C ARG A 335 -14.99 13.25 2.68
N GLY A 336 -13.96 12.55 3.13
CA GLY A 336 -13.82 11.99 4.48
C GLY A 336 -14.42 10.60 4.64
N GLU A 337 -14.87 9.95 3.57
CA GLU A 337 -15.37 8.57 3.64
C GLU A 337 -14.21 7.58 3.70
N VAL A 338 -14.38 6.49 4.47
CA VAL A 338 -13.34 5.47 4.61
C VAL A 338 -13.55 4.38 3.56
N LEU A 339 -12.50 4.05 2.83
CA LEU A 339 -12.48 2.97 1.85
C LEU A 339 -11.68 1.80 2.41
N ILE A 340 -12.21 0.59 2.21
CA ILE A 340 -11.53 -0.66 2.55
C ILE A 340 -11.44 -1.54 1.32
N CYS A 341 -10.23 -2.02 1.05
CA CYS A 341 -10.00 -3.14 0.15
C CYS A 341 -10.41 -4.44 0.86
N ASP A 342 -11.40 -5.16 0.35
CA ASP A 342 -11.80 -6.47 0.87
C ASP A 342 -11.52 -7.58 -0.16
N ARG A 343 -10.72 -8.58 0.25
CA ARG A 343 -10.37 -9.74 -0.57
C ARG A 343 -11.12 -11.00 -0.15
N ASP A 344 -12.21 -10.89 0.59
CA ASP A 344 -13.12 -11.99 0.84
C ASP A 344 -13.72 -12.49 -0.48
N PRO A 345 -13.55 -13.77 -0.85
CA PRO A 345 -14.07 -14.29 -2.12
C PRO A 345 -15.57 -14.10 -2.32
N ASP A 346 -16.36 -14.05 -1.23
CA ASP A 346 -17.81 -13.82 -1.27
C ASP A 346 -18.18 -12.34 -1.25
N LYS A 347 -17.23 -11.45 -0.92
CA LYS A 347 -17.41 -10.00 -0.73
C LYS A 347 -16.30 -9.17 -1.38
N ASN A 348 -15.71 -9.67 -2.46
CA ASN A 348 -14.50 -9.10 -3.04
C ASN A 348 -14.76 -7.72 -3.66
N GLY A 349 -14.15 -6.66 -3.13
CA GLY A 349 -14.31 -5.31 -3.66
C GLY A 349 -13.95 -4.19 -2.68
N ILE A 350 -14.25 -2.96 -3.10
CA ILE A 350 -14.09 -1.77 -2.26
C ILE A 350 -15.36 -1.52 -1.45
N VAL A 351 -15.21 -1.33 -0.15
CA VAL A 351 -16.30 -0.98 0.78
C VAL A 351 -16.13 0.48 1.20
N PHE A 352 -17.18 1.28 1.09
CA PHE A 352 -17.24 2.67 1.56
C PHE A 352 -17.97 2.72 2.89
N ILE A 353 -17.37 3.37 3.88
CA ILE A 353 -17.86 3.42 5.25
C ILE A 353 -17.90 4.88 5.71
N ASP A 354 -19.01 5.27 6.34
CA ASP A 354 -19.12 6.54 7.03
C ASP A 354 -18.31 6.46 8.34
N PRO A 355 -17.28 7.32 8.53
CA PRO A 355 -16.37 7.22 9.66
C PRO A 355 -17.03 7.47 11.02
N GLU A 356 -18.15 8.21 11.05
CA GLU A 356 -18.84 8.67 12.26
C GLU A 356 -19.83 7.61 12.76
N SER A 357 -20.78 7.25 11.90
CA SER A 357 -21.87 6.31 12.15
C SER A 357 -21.41 4.85 12.10
N ALA A 358 -20.35 4.55 11.33
CA ALA A 358 -19.93 3.20 10.95
C ALA A 358 -20.88 2.50 9.98
N GLU A 359 -21.75 3.24 9.28
CA GLU A 359 -22.62 2.65 8.27
C GLU A 359 -21.85 2.40 6.97
N VAL A 360 -22.10 1.24 6.34
CA VAL A 360 -21.61 0.98 4.98
C VAL A 360 -22.42 1.83 4.00
N ILE A 361 -21.76 2.81 3.39
CA ILE A 361 -22.33 3.72 2.39
C ILE A 361 -22.56 2.97 1.07
N ALA A 362 -21.55 2.20 0.65
CA ALA A 362 -21.58 1.44 -0.59
C ALA A 362 -20.64 0.23 -0.55
N GLY A 363 -20.93 -0.75 -1.41
CA GLY A 363 -20.09 -1.92 -1.63
C GLY A 363 -20.45 -3.15 -0.80
N PRO A 364 -19.66 -4.23 -0.94
CA PRO A 364 -18.41 -4.29 -1.72
C PRO A 364 -18.60 -4.08 -3.23
N ILE A 365 -17.83 -3.14 -3.81
CA ILE A 365 -17.84 -2.84 -5.24
C ILE A 365 -16.71 -3.63 -5.91
N SER A 366 -17.08 -4.60 -6.74
CA SER A 366 -16.10 -5.41 -7.48
C SER A 366 -15.31 -4.54 -8.46
N VAL A 367 -13.99 -4.67 -8.41
CA VAL A 367 -13.02 -3.96 -9.27
C VAL A 367 -12.29 -4.94 -10.20
N GLY A 368 -12.85 -6.12 -10.45
CA GLY A 368 -12.18 -7.19 -11.17
C GLY A 368 -11.36 -8.06 -10.22
N PHE A 369 -10.04 -7.89 -10.23
CA PHE A 369 -9.17 -8.62 -9.31
C PHE A 369 -9.37 -8.20 -7.85
N PRO A 370 -9.00 -9.05 -6.86
CA PRO A 370 -9.01 -8.67 -5.46
C PRO A 370 -8.27 -7.36 -5.20
N PRO A 371 -8.93 -6.36 -4.60
CA PRO A 371 -8.34 -5.04 -4.40
C PRO A 371 -7.14 -5.15 -3.48
N ALA A 372 -6.10 -4.38 -3.76
CA ALA A 372 -4.82 -4.44 -3.10
C ALA A 372 -4.33 -3.09 -2.62
N SER A 373 -4.59 -2.04 -3.39
CA SER A 373 -4.23 -0.68 -3.04
C SER A 373 -5.16 0.34 -3.68
N VAL A 374 -5.32 1.51 -3.08
CA VAL A 374 -6.19 2.57 -3.58
C VAL A 374 -5.52 3.93 -3.47
N THR A 375 -5.77 4.78 -4.47
CA THR A 375 -5.39 6.20 -4.42
C THR A 375 -6.50 7.05 -5.04
N PHE A 376 -6.43 8.36 -4.87
CA PHE A 376 -7.43 9.28 -5.39
C PHE A 376 -6.82 10.22 -6.41
N VAL A 377 -7.53 10.50 -7.50
CA VAL A 377 -7.07 11.46 -8.51
C VAL A 377 -8.22 12.32 -8.98
N GLU A 378 -7.95 13.61 -9.10
CA GLU A 378 -8.85 14.56 -9.73
C GLU A 378 -8.69 14.49 -11.26
N ARG A 379 -9.78 14.18 -11.98
CA ARG A 379 -9.75 14.17 -13.45
C ARG A 379 -10.04 15.56 -14.01
N LYS A 380 -8.97 16.35 -14.18
CA LYS A 380 -9.01 17.62 -14.92
C LYS A 380 -8.69 17.37 -16.40
N ARG A 381 -9.58 17.83 -17.29
CA ARG A 381 -9.35 17.84 -18.74
C ARG A 381 -8.51 19.03 -19.19
#